data_AF-A0A4Q2S8E9-F1
#
_entry.id   AF-A0A4Q2S8E9-F1
#
_cell.length_a   1.000
_cell.length_b   1.000
_cell.length_c   1.000
_cell.angle_alpha   90.00
_cell.angle_beta   90.00
_cell.angle_gamma   90.00
#
_symmetry.space_group_name_H-M   'P 1'
#
loop_
_entity.id
_entity.type
_entity.pdbx_description
1 polymer ?
#
loop_
_entity_poly.entity_id
_entity_poly.type
_entity_poly.pdbx_seq_one_letter_code
_entity_poly.pdbx_strand_id
1 'polypeptide(L)'
;MALSLVLGVSVLAGVPASASLTAQVATSQLPGTVAPAAAGTDGRKAALKRRWKAPNGPFFNDPRRKKGYFTIEREVIKTIRHTPRKGVIRIAVYSFDRMPVANALIAAHKRGVKVQMLLNDHQDTRAMQAIRAEIGTNRNKNSFIYKCVASCRSTQNEYNNMHTKFYSFSQSGRSKDVMAIGSANMMLNAALHQWNDLYFTSGDHELFRQFVSLFNNMKKDWDKRRPPRFFCGTPTGATCDDSIDKSTVWALPKLSGPKNDLVLDMLNRIQCVTTDAAGNPARTRLALSMHTMRGRRGDYLAAAIRNKFAEGCDFRVSYGLIGYRTKQILGAPTARGRIPLRSTGLDYNTEDDFDLNKDGEDDLILDYYSHQKYFVIQGQYNGVPGTEMVLTGSSNWASLSTANDELWLTVRGARVAKKYIRNFNYQWDNERNSRDAYTTTYSTFRVKGDDGRWVTERRPVTTIERDNYRKGPYWESD
;
A
#
# COMPACT_ATOMS: atom_id res chain seq x y z
N MET A 1 16.60 -57.77 14.83
CA MET A 1 17.82 -57.14 14.28
C MET A 1 17.76 -55.66 14.65
N ALA A 2 18.36 -55.17 15.74
CA ALA A 2 19.51 -55.62 16.55
C ALA A 2 20.88 -55.48 15.86
N LEU A 3 21.88 -55.07 16.66
CA LEU A 3 23.22 -54.53 16.34
C LEU A 3 23.19 -53.07 15.85
N SER A 4 23.71 -52.04 16.55
CA SER A 4 24.61 -51.94 17.72
C SER A 4 26.04 -52.47 17.51
N LEU A 5 27.04 -51.57 17.55
CA LEU A 5 28.11 -51.42 18.57
C LEU A 5 29.20 -50.40 18.07
N VAL A 6 30.09 -49.75 18.85
CA VAL A 6 30.13 -49.15 20.23
C VAL A 6 31.61 -48.93 20.66
N LEU A 7 31.85 -48.21 21.79
CA LEU A 7 33.10 -48.10 22.60
C LEU A 7 34.24 -47.18 22.07
N GLY A 8 35.07 -46.54 22.92
CA GLY A 8 35.16 -46.50 24.40
C GLY A 8 35.45 -45.09 24.97
N VAL A 9 35.19 -44.71 26.25
CA VAL A 9 35.50 -45.32 27.58
C VAL A 9 36.98 -45.06 27.97
N SER A 10 37.31 -44.37 29.08
CA SER A 10 37.19 -44.82 30.50
C SER A 10 37.07 -43.66 31.52
N VAL A 11 36.26 -43.72 32.61
CA VAL A 11 36.41 -44.35 33.98
C VAL A 11 37.73 -43.95 34.69
N LEU A 12 37.86 -43.60 36.00
CA LEU A 12 37.13 -43.73 37.30
C LEU A 12 36.85 -42.35 37.97
N ALA A 13 36.12 -42.09 39.09
CA ALA A 13 35.46 -42.80 40.24
C ALA A 13 36.13 -42.63 41.64
N GLY A 14 35.36 -42.24 42.69
CA GLY A 14 35.82 -42.16 44.10
C GLY A 14 34.97 -41.31 45.08
N VAL A 15 34.29 -41.97 46.03
CA VAL A 15 33.52 -41.48 47.22
C VAL A 15 33.66 -42.64 48.26
N PRO A 16 33.61 -42.52 49.62
CA PRO A 16 32.99 -41.49 50.48
C PRO A 16 33.78 -41.07 51.75
N ALA A 17 33.19 -40.23 52.62
CA ALA A 17 33.06 -40.44 54.09
C ALA A 17 32.51 -39.19 54.82
N SER A 18 31.83 -39.41 55.95
CA SER A 18 31.23 -38.37 56.80
C SER A 18 31.99 -38.21 58.12
N ALA A 19 32.14 -36.98 58.63
CA ALA A 19 32.36 -36.72 60.06
C ALA A 19 31.91 -35.29 60.44
N SER A 20 31.30 -35.17 61.61
CA SER A 20 30.78 -33.92 62.20
C SER A 20 31.88 -33.08 62.85
N LEU A 21 31.64 -31.77 63.08
CA LEU A 21 31.89 -31.12 64.38
C LEU A 21 31.44 -29.64 64.45
N THR A 22 30.76 -29.32 65.56
CA THR A 22 30.65 -28.02 66.27
C THR A 22 30.09 -26.76 65.58
N ALA A 23 29.16 -26.12 66.30
CA ALA A 23 28.61 -24.81 65.99
C ALA A 23 29.48 -23.66 66.49
N GLN A 24 29.31 -22.48 65.87
CA GLN A 24 29.44 -21.20 66.56
C GLN A 24 28.26 -20.30 66.17
N VAL A 25 27.42 -20.00 67.16
CA VAL A 25 26.38 -18.96 67.06
C VAL A 25 27.06 -17.62 67.32
N ALA A 26 27.03 -16.72 66.35
CA ALA A 26 27.40 -15.32 66.53
C ALA A 26 26.24 -14.45 66.00
N THR A 27 25.52 -13.83 66.93
CA THR A 27 24.41 -12.92 66.63
C THR A 27 24.91 -11.55 66.19
N SER A 28 24.48 -11.07 65.03
CA SER A 28 24.46 -9.65 64.71
C SER A 28 23.16 -9.28 63.97
N GLN A 29 22.21 -8.70 64.71
CA GLN A 29 21.06 -8.03 64.12
C GLN A 29 21.51 -6.67 63.58
N LEU A 30 21.18 -6.37 62.32
CA LEU A 30 20.90 -4.99 61.89
C LEU A 30 19.74 -4.99 60.87
N PRO A 31 18.86 -3.97 60.89
CA PRO A 31 17.61 -3.99 60.14
C PRO A 31 17.78 -3.55 58.69
N GLY A 32 17.31 -4.37 57.75
CA GLY A 32 17.30 -4.08 56.31
C GLY A 32 15.90 -4.25 55.72
N THR A 33 15.24 -3.16 55.37
CA THR A 33 13.88 -3.15 54.81
C THR A 33 13.80 -3.87 53.46
N VAL A 34 12.92 -4.86 53.35
CA VAL A 34 12.60 -5.52 52.07
C VAL A 34 11.75 -4.57 51.22
N ALA A 35 12.40 -3.77 50.38
CA ALA A 35 11.71 -2.96 49.37
C ALA A 35 11.26 -3.85 48.18
N PRO A 36 9.99 -3.78 47.74
CA PRO A 36 9.50 -4.65 46.67
C PRO A 36 10.01 -4.20 45.29
N ALA A 37 10.96 -4.96 44.74
CA ALA A 37 11.56 -4.73 43.41
C ALA A 37 10.62 -5.10 42.23
N ALA A 38 9.40 -4.56 42.20
CA ALA A 38 8.43 -4.79 41.12
C ALA A 38 8.18 -3.56 40.23
N ALA A 39 8.31 -2.34 40.75
CA ALA A 39 7.91 -1.11 40.04
C ALA A 39 8.82 -0.70 38.86
N GLY A 40 10.06 -1.19 38.81
CA GLY A 40 11.07 -0.72 37.84
C GLY A 40 10.84 -1.16 36.39
N THR A 41 10.20 -2.32 36.16
CA THR A 41 10.10 -2.89 34.81
C THR A 41 9.04 -2.19 33.95
N ASP A 42 7.90 -1.83 34.53
CA ASP A 42 6.82 -1.14 33.81
C ASP A 42 7.13 0.34 33.59
N GLY A 43 7.79 1.02 34.53
CA GLY A 43 8.35 2.36 34.32
C GLY A 43 9.33 2.39 33.15
N ARG A 44 10.25 1.42 33.08
CA ARG A 44 11.22 1.29 31.98
C ARG A 44 10.54 0.96 30.64
N LYS A 45 9.56 0.05 30.61
CA LYS A 45 8.77 -0.26 29.39
C LYS A 45 7.95 0.95 28.92
N ALA A 46 7.34 1.70 29.83
CA ALA A 46 6.60 2.92 29.51
C ALA A 46 7.53 4.02 28.95
N ALA A 47 8.68 4.23 29.58
CA ALA A 47 9.70 5.18 29.10
C ALA A 47 10.25 4.81 27.72
N LEU A 48 10.52 3.52 27.45
CA LEU A 48 10.96 3.04 26.13
C LEU A 48 9.89 3.27 25.06
N LYS A 49 8.61 2.95 25.34
CA LYS A 49 7.50 3.31 24.43
C LYS A 49 7.42 4.81 24.18
N ARG A 50 7.68 5.63 25.19
CA ARG A 50 7.75 7.11 25.11
C ARG A 50 9.05 7.64 24.51
N ARG A 51 10.00 6.79 24.10
CA ARG A 51 11.18 7.15 23.28
C ARG A 51 10.99 6.83 21.79
N TRP A 52 10.22 5.78 21.47
CA TRP A 52 9.90 5.37 20.10
C TRP A 52 9.21 6.48 19.30
N LYS A 53 9.53 6.59 18.01
CA LYS A 53 8.88 7.48 17.03
C LYS A 53 8.18 6.65 15.98
N ALA A 54 7.03 7.12 15.50
CA ALA A 54 6.35 6.48 14.38
C ALA A 54 7.22 6.48 13.10
N PRO A 55 7.08 5.47 12.24
CA PRO A 55 7.71 5.45 10.92
C PRO A 55 7.37 6.70 10.09
N ASN A 56 8.24 7.05 9.14
CA ASN A 56 8.07 8.20 8.26
C ASN A 56 8.60 7.92 6.84
N GLY A 57 7.84 8.33 5.84
CA GLY A 57 8.04 7.99 4.44
C GLY A 57 7.40 6.64 4.05
N PRO A 58 7.63 6.18 2.81
CA PRO A 58 7.05 4.96 2.29
C PRO A 58 7.75 3.69 2.77
N PHE A 59 6.94 2.65 2.91
CA PHE A 59 7.32 1.26 3.16
C PHE A 59 6.69 0.38 2.09
N PHE A 60 7.39 -0.70 1.72
CA PHE A 60 7.04 -1.55 0.60
C PHE A 60 7.06 -3.02 1.03
N ASN A 61 6.11 -3.82 0.53
CA ASN A 61 6.26 -5.27 0.53
C ASN A 61 7.07 -5.70 -0.70
N ASP A 62 7.91 -6.72 -0.55
CA ASP A 62 8.62 -7.40 -1.63
C ASP A 62 8.17 -8.88 -1.59
N PRO A 63 7.34 -9.33 -2.57
CA PRO A 63 6.79 -10.68 -2.60
C PRO A 63 7.77 -11.70 -3.21
N ARG A 64 8.92 -11.26 -3.74
CA ARG A 64 9.97 -12.15 -4.26
C ARG A 64 10.99 -12.54 -3.18
N ARG A 65 10.85 -12.01 -1.95
CA ARG A 65 11.77 -12.28 -0.83
C ARG A 65 11.05 -12.45 0.49
N LYS A 66 11.22 -13.60 1.16
CA LYS A 66 10.67 -13.91 2.50
C LYS A 66 10.88 -12.79 3.55
N LYS A 67 12.01 -12.07 3.51
CA LYS A 67 12.27 -10.92 4.41
C LYS A 67 11.40 -9.68 4.11
N GLY A 68 10.98 -9.51 2.86
CA GLY A 68 10.11 -8.45 2.37
C GLY A 68 8.64 -8.66 2.73
N TYR A 69 8.22 -9.90 2.94
CA TYR A 69 6.86 -10.25 3.36
C TYR A 69 6.50 -9.53 4.66
N PHE A 70 5.25 -9.10 4.79
CA PHE A 70 4.71 -8.43 5.97
C PHE A 70 5.46 -7.14 6.40
N THR A 71 6.25 -6.50 5.52
CA THR A 71 7.00 -5.28 5.89
C THR A 71 6.07 -4.15 6.31
N ILE A 72 5.02 -3.91 5.53
CA ILE A 72 4.00 -2.89 5.84
C ILE A 72 3.21 -3.27 7.11
N GLU A 73 2.79 -4.53 7.23
CA GLU A 73 2.10 -5.06 8.41
C GLU A 73 2.91 -4.86 9.71
N ARG A 74 4.22 -5.14 9.69
CA ARG A 74 5.09 -4.97 10.85
C ARG A 74 5.11 -3.51 11.33
N GLU A 75 5.16 -2.54 10.43
CA GLU A 75 5.14 -1.12 10.80
C GLU A 75 3.77 -0.68 11.33
N VAL A 76 2.67 -1.18 10.75
CA VAL A 76 1.32 -0.94 11.29
C VAL A 76 1.16 -1.56 12.68
N ILE A 77 1.59 -2.81 12.90
CA ILE A 77 1.56 -3.48 14.21
C ILE A 77 2.44 -2.74 15.24
N LYS A 78 3.65 -2.30 14.87
CA LYS A 78 4.51 -1.47 15.73
C LYS A 78 3.78 -0.19 16.13
N THR A 79 3.12 0.48 15.18
CA THR A 79 2.39 1.73 15.43
C THR A 79 1.17 1.50 16.34
N ILE A 80 0.39 0.43 16.16
CA ILE A 80 -0.71 0.03 17.05
C ILE A 80 -0.21 -0.27 18.48
N ARG A 81 0.92 -0.98 18.61
CA ARG A 81 1.51 -1.34 19.91
C ARG A 81 2.03 -0.14 20.71
N HIS A 82 2.42 0.94 20.03
CA HIS A 82 2.94 2.17 20.63
C HIS A 82 1.87 3.27 20.83
N THR A 83 0.63 3.07 20.37
CA THR A 83 -0.49 3.97 20.73
C THR A 83 -0.76 3.91 22.24
N PRO A 84 -0.72 5.06 22.95
CA PRO A 84 -0.94 5.11 24.40
C PRO A 84 -2.43 5.00 24.76
N ARG A 85 -2.72 4.63 26.02
CA ARG A 85 -4.07 4.68 26.61
C ARG A 85 -4.72 6.05 26.38
N LYS A 86 -6.03 6.08 26.15
CA LYS A 86 -6.85 7.23 25.71
C LYS A 86 -6.56 7.70 24.26
N GLY A 87 -5.53 7.19 23.59
CA GLY A 87 -5.30 7.43 22.17
C GLY A 87 -6.42 6.85 21.30
N VAL A 88 -6.49 7.30 20.04
CA VAL A 88 -7.47 6.85 19.05
C VAL A 88 -6.77 6.29 17.83
N ILE A 89 -7.21 5.11 17.38
CA ILE A 89 -6.84 4.48 16.11
C ILE A 89 -8.08 4.49 15.22
N ARG A 90 -7.93 4.96 13.98
CA ARG A 90 -8.96 4.89 12.93
C ARG A 90 -8.40 4.17 11.72
N ILE A 91 -9.20 3.29 11.13
CA ILE A 91 -8.82 2.53 9.94
C ILE A 91 -9.97 2.53 8.96
N ALA A 92 -9.73 2.94 7.73
CA ALA A 92 -10.58 2.64 6.60
C ALA A 92 -9.77 1.76 5.63
N VAL A 93 -10.11 0.48 5.54
CA VAL A 93 -9.39 -0.49 4.68
C VAL A 93 -10.39 -1.40 3.97
N TYR A 94 -10.25 -1.55 2.65
CA TYR A 94 -11.12 -2.40 1.82
C TYR A 94 -11.21 -3.85 2.34
N SER A 95 -10.11 -4.60 2.31
CA SER A 95 -10.03 -6.02 2.72
C SER A 95 -9.14 -6.22 3.95
N PHE A 96 -9.53 -7.13 4.84
CA PHE A 96 -8.84 -7.40 6.11
C PHE A 96 -8.96 -8.86 6.57
N ASP A 97 -7.86 -9.61 6.62
CA ASP A 97 -7.78 -11.00 7.15
C ASP A 97 -6.73 -11.20 8.27
N ARG A 98 -5.88 -10.20 8.51
CA ARG A 98 -4.63 -10.40 9.25
C ARG A 98 -4.83 -10.50 10.76
N MET A 99 -4.95 -11.73 11.26
CA MET A 99 -4.99 -12.05 12.69
C MET A 99 -3.88 -11.36 13.53
N PRO A 100 -2.61 -11.22 13.08
CA PRO A 100 -1.60 -10.47 13.86
C PRO A 100 -1.94 -8.98 14.05
N VAL A 101 -2.61 -8.36 13.07
CA VAL A 101 -3.10 -6.97 13.16
C VAL A 101 -4.33 -6.91 14.06
N ALA A 102 -5.29 -7.84 13.91
CA ALA A 102 -6.46 -7.95 14.77
C ALA A 102 -6.08 -8.11 16.24
N ASN A 103 -5.16 -9.03 16.56
CA ASN A 103 -4.66 -9.25 17.91
C ASN A 103 -3.97 -7.99 18.47
N ALA A 104 -3.25 -7.22 17.63
CA ALA A 104 -2.66 -5.95 18.06
C ALA A 104 -3.71 -4.88 18.38
N LEU A 105 -4.80 -4.82 17.61
CA LEU A 105 -5.94 -3.89 17.81
C LEU A 105 -6.77 -4.25 19.03
N ILE A 106 -7.12 -5.53 19.21
CA ILE A 106 -7.78 -6.06 20.42
C ILE A 106 -6.93 -5.76 21.66
N ALA A 107 -5.62 -6.06 21.61
CA ALA A 107 -4.72 -5.71 22.71
C ALA A 107 -4.61 -4.18 22.93
N ALA A 108 -4.79 -3.35 21.90
CA ALA A 108 -4.86 -1.89 22.06
C ALA A 108 -6.15 -1.46 22.76
N HIS A 109 -7.29 -2.03 22.36
CA HIS A 109 -8.58 -1.80 23.00
C HIS A 109 -8.54 -2.14 24.50
N LYS A 110 -8.02 -3.33 24.85
CA LYS A 110 -7.82 -3.76 26.26
C LYS A 110 -6.90 -2.85 27.07
N ARG A 111 -5.99 -2.11 26.42
CA ARG A 111 -5.17 -1.05 27.07
C ARG A 111 -5.89 0.29 27.21
N GLY A 112 -7.16 0.39 26.83
CA GLY A 112 -7.95 1.62 26.82
C GLY A 112 -7.65 2.55 25.64
N VAL A 113 -7.31 2.00 24.47
CA VAL A 113 -7.24 2.74 23.19
C VAL A 113 -8.60 2.67 22.50
N LYS A 114 -9.06 3.79 21.92
CA LYS A 114 -10.28 3.81 21.11
C LYS A 114 -9.95 3.29 19.70
N VAL A 115 -10.64 2.25 19.23
CA VAL A 115 -10.38 1.60 17.92
C VAL A 115 -11.62 1.72 17.04
N GLN A 116 -11.51 2.42 15.91
CA GLN A 116 -12.63 2.67 15.00
C GLN A 116 -12.28 2.16 13.62
N MET A 117 -13.05 1.21 13.07
CA MET A 117 -12.77 0.58 11.79
C MET A 117 -13.96 0.67 10.83
N LEU A 118 -13.67 1.06 9.59
CA LEU A 118 -14.56 1.01 8.44
C LEU A 118 -13.96 0.05 7.41
N LEU A 119 -14.80 -0.86 6.91
CA LEU A 119 -14.46 -1.88 5.93
C LEU A 119 -15.49 -1.84 4.79
N ASN A 120 -15.17 -2.44 3.65
CA ASN A 120 -16.19 -2.78 2.66
C ASN A 120 -16.94 -4.05 3.09
N ASP A 121 -18.12 -4.30 2.54
CA ASP A 121 -19.01 -5.40 2.86
C ASP A 121 -18.66 -6.76 2.23
N HIS A 122 -17.79 -6.84 1.21
CA HIS A 122 -17.44 -8.08 0.48
C HIS A 122 -16.87 -9.25 1.32
N GLN A 123 -16.51 -9.05 2.60
CA GLN A 123 -15.86 -10.06 3.43
C GLN A 123 -16.42 -10.10 4.86
N ASP A 124 -16.32 -11.26 5.51
CA ASP A 124 -16.42 -11.37 6.98
C ASP A 124 -15.39 -12.37 7.52
N THR A 125 -14.11 -11.98 7.53
CA THR A 125 -13.02 -12.89 7.91
C THR A 125 -12.97 -13.15 9.41
N ARG A 126 -12.30 -14.25 9.81
CA ARG A 126 -12.01 -14.57 11.23
C ARG A 126 -11.37 -13.40 11.99
N ALA A 127 -10.57 -12.57 11.31
CA ALA A 127 -9.93 -11.39 11.90
C ALA A 127 -10.94 -10.24 12.12
N MET A 128 -11.90 -10.03 11.21
CA MET A 128 -13.02 -9.10 11.43
C MET A 128 -13.92 -9.59 12.57
N GLN A 129 -14.25 -10.89 12.59
CA GLN A 129 -15.07 -11.52 13.62
C GLN A 129 -14.44 -11.39 15.03
N ALA A 130 -13.14 -11.66 15.17
CA ALA A 130 -12.43 -11.52 16.44
C ALA A 130 -12.43 -10.07 16.97
N ILE A 131 -12.29 -9.07 16.09
CA ILE A 131 -12.41 -7.66 16.48
C ILE A 131 -13.87 -7.34 16.84
N ARG A 132 -14.84 -7.83 16.07
CA ARG A 132 -16.28 -7.60 16.32
C ARG A 132 -16.73 -8.13 17.68
N ALA A 133 -16.24 -9.30 18.10
CA ALA A 133 -16.51 -9.87 19.41
C ALA A 133 -15.97 -9.01 20.57
N GLU A 134 -14.87 -8.28 20.35
CA GLU A 134 -14.24 -7.43 21.36
C GLU A 134 -14.86 -6.01 21.43
N ILE A 135 -15.07 -5.34 20.28
CA ILE A 135 -15.43 -3.90 20.24
C ILE A 135 -16.83 -3.60 19.70
N GLY A 136 -17.55 -4.61 19.21
CA GLY A 136 -18.89 -4.47 18.64
C GLY A 136 -18.96 -3.66 17.34
N THR A 137 -20.17 -3.56 16.78
CA THR A 137 -20.44 -2.87 15.49
C THR A 137 -21.08 -1.50 15.63
N ASN A 138 -21.51 -1.11 16.83
CA ASN A 138 -22.25 0.12 17.06
C ASN A 138 -21.35 1.35 16.84
N ARG A 139 -21.47 1.95 15.66
CA ARG A 139 -20.76 3.16 15.22
C ARG A 139 -20.84 4.31 16.25
N ASN A 140 -21.87 4.41 17.07
CA ASN A 140 -22.02 5.49 18.06
C ASN A 140 -21.14 5.31 19.31
N LYS A 141 -20.51 4.13 19.50
CA LYS A 141 -19.57 3.88 20.59
C LYS A 141 -18.17 4.43 20.30
N ASN A 142 -17.34 4.50 21.35
CA ASN A 142 -15.97 4.99 21.27
C ASN A 142 -15.06 4.09 20.41
N SER A 143 -15.29 2.78 20.46
CA SER A 143 -14.68 1.78 19.58
C SER A 143 -15.77 1.03 18.83
N PHE A 144 -15.50 0.62 17.59
CA PHE A 144 -16.40 -0.17 16.75
C PHE A 144 -15.64 -0.73 15.53
N ILE A 145 -16.17 -1.81 14.95
CA ILE A 145 -15.84 -2.30 13.61
C ILE A 145 -17.11 -2.35 12.76
N TYR A 146 -17.10 -1.73 11.59
CA TYR A 146 -18.29 -1.58 10.76
C TYR A 146 -17.97 -1.82 9.29
N LYS A 147 -18.84 -2.56 8.59
CA LYS A 147 -18.79 -2.72 7.13
C LYS A 147 -19.78 -1.73 6.52
N CYS A 148 -19.30 -0.85 5.65
CA CYS A 148 -20.13 0.04 4.86
C CYS A 148 -20.84 -0.76 3.76
N VAL A 149 -22.11 -0.44 3.50
CA VAL A 149 -22.88 -1.05 2.41
C VAL A 149 -22.32 -0.53 1.09
N ALA A 150 -21.81 -1.39 0.22
CA ALA A 150 -21.09 -1.01 -1.00
C ALA A 150 -19.90 -0.03 -0.72
N SER A 151 -20.12 1.29 -0.71
CA SER A 151 -19.13 2.26 -0.22
C SER A 151 -19.70 3.18 0.86
N CYS A 152 -18.83 3.62 1.77
CA CYS A 152 -19.20 4.49 2.89
C CYS A 152 -19.73 5.86 2.43
N ARG A 153 -19.54 6.25 1.17
CA ARG A 153 -19.96 7.54 0.62
C ARG A 153 -20.83 7.42 -0.64
N SER A 154 -21.26 6.23 -1.05
CA SER A 154 -22.13 5.96 -2.21
C SER A 154 -22.62 4.51 -2.25
N THR A 155 -23.93 4.27 -2.35
CA THR A 155 -24.51 2.94 -2.63
C THR A 155 -25.29 2.91 -3.95
N GLN A 156 -24.92 3.76 -4.91
CA GLN A 156 -25.70 4.00 -6.13
C GLN A 156 -25.64 2.89 -7.18
N ASN A 157 -24.73 1.91 -7.04
CA ASN A 157 -24.74 0.66 -7.80
C ASN A 157 -23.92 -0.42 -7.07
N GLU A 158 -24.11 -1.67 -7.48
CA GLU A 158 -23.41 -2.87 -7.00
C GLU A 158 -21.87 -2.80 -7.14
N TYR A 159 -21.35 -1.98 -8.06
CA TYR A 159 -19.91 -1.80 -8.26
C TYR A 159 -19.28 -0.77 -7.30
N ASN A 160 -20.08 -0.09 -6.47
CA ASN A 160 -19.56 0.83 -5.47
C ASN A 160 -18.83 0.06 -4.36
N ASN A 161 -17.61 0.49 -4.06
CA ASN A 161 -16.75 -0.16 -3.07
C ASN A 161 -16.08 0.86 -2.15
N MET A 162 -15.95 0.52 -0.86
CA MET A 162 -15.07 1.25 0.06
C MET A 162 -13.62 0.85 -0.20
N HIS A 163 -13.05 1.29 -1.32
CA HIS A 163 -11.75 0.83 -1.78
C HIS A 163 -10.55 1.56 -1.14
N THR A 164 -10.79 2.42 -0.15
CA THR A 164 -9.77 3.20 0.56
C THR A 164 -8.85 2.31 1.41
N LYS A 165 -7.60 2.75 1.62
CA LYS A 165 -6.67 2.21 2.62
C LYS A 165 -5.96 3.36 3.34
N PHE A 166 -6.49 3.78 4.49
CA PHE A 166 -5.76 4.64 5.43
C PHE A 166 -5.92 4.25 6.89
N TYR A 167 -4.90 4.65 7.67
CA TYR A 167 -4.79 4.43 9.11
C TYR A 167 -4.43 5.77 9.74
N SER A 168 -5.10 6.14 10.84
CA SER A 168 -4.73 7.31 11.63
C SER A 168 -4.61 6.98 13.11
N PHE A 169 -3.60 7.55 13.76
CA PHE A 169 -3.31 7.37 15.18
C PHE A 169 -3.11 8.76 15.79
N SER A 170 -3.95 9.14 16.75
CA SER A 170 -3.83 10.45 17.43
C SER A 170 -2.45 10.65 18.06
N GLN A 171 -1.85 9.54 18.53
CA GLN A 171 -0.46 9.47 18.96
C GLN A 171 0.04 8.03 18.83
N SER A 172 1.31 7.84 18.49
CA SER A 172 2.03 6.59 18.67
C SER A 172 3.49 6.85 19.07
N GLY A 173 3.87 6.34 20.24
CA GLY A 173 5.11 6.72 20.92
C GLY A 173 5.17 8.22 21.18
N ARG A 174 6.20 8.89 20.64
CA ARG A 174 6.37 10.35 20.67
C ARG A 174 5.66 11.09 19.53
N SER A 175 5.33 10.39 18.45
CA SER A 175 4.74 11.03 17.26
C SER A 175 3.25 11.25 17.48
N LYS A 176 2.79 12.49 17.32
CA LYS A 176 1.36 12.82 17.25
C LYS A 176 0.89 12.78 15.79
N ASP A 177 -0.43 12.68 15.61
CA ASP A 177 -1.10 12.88 14.32
C ASP A 177 -0.50 12.01 13.21
N VAL A 178 -0.32 10.73 13.53
CA VAL A 178 0.32 9.76 12.64
C VAL A 178 -0.71 9.30 11.62
N MET A 179 -0.36 9.38 10.34
CA MET A 179 -1.14 8.93 9.21
C MET A 179 -0.37 7.87 8.44
N ALA A 180 -1.08 6.90 7.88
CA ALA A 180 -0.56 5.99 6.86
C ALA A 180 -1.58 5.83 5.72
N ILE A 181 -1.16 6.06 4.47
CA ILE A 181 -2.00 6.03 3.26
C ILE A 181 -1.26 5.28 2.15
N GLY A 182 -1.95 4.52 1.30
CA GLY A 182 -1.32 3.89 0.14
C GLY A 182 -2.17 2.77 -0.47
N SER A 183 -1.51 1.80 -1.08
CA SER A 183 -2.16 0.70 -1.82
C SER A 183 -2.55 -0.49 -0.95
N ALA A 184 -1.89 -0.66 0.20
CA ALA A 184 -1.87 -1.92 0.96
C ALA A 184 -3.17 -2.21 1.72
N ASN A 185 -3.89 -3.27 1.30
CA ASN A 185 -4.86 -3.98 2.13
C ASN A 185 -4.13 -4.76 3.24
N MET A 186 -4.84 -5.11 4.32
CA MET A 186 -4.32 -5.99 5.37
C MET A 186 -4.80 -7.42 5.11
N MET A 187 -4.27 -8.01 4.03
CA MET A 187 -4.55 -9.39 3.60
C MET A 187 -3.26 -10.22 3.57
N LEU A 188 -3.36 -11.54 3.78
CA LEU A 188 -2.23 -12.46 3.65
C LEU A 188 -1.70 -12.45 2.22
N ASN A 189 -2.60 -12.51 1.23
CA ASN A 189 -2.28 -12.39 -0.18
C ASN A 189 -1.47 -11.11 -0.48
N ALA A 190 -1.94 -9.96 0.04
CA ALA A 190 -1.28 -8.66 -0.11
C ALA A 190 0.13 -8.56 0.53
N ALA A 191 0.46 -9.47 1.44
CA ALA A 191 1.75 -9.56 2.11
C ALA A 191 2.71 -10.58 1.52
N LEU A 192 2.21 -11.57 0.76
CA LEU A 192 3.00 -12.66 0.17
C LEU A 192 3.21 -12.51 -1.35
N HIS A 193 2.19 -12.11 -2.12
CA HIS A 193 2.21 -12.14 -3.59
C HIS A 193 2.30 -10.74 -4.22
N GLN A 194 1.84 -9.71 -3.50
CA GLN A 194 1.73 -8.36 -4.04
C GLN A 194 2.90 -7.45 -3.66
N TRP A 195 3.47 -6.76 -4.65
CA TRP A 195 4.17 -5.50 -4.38
C TRP A 195 3.12 -4.49 -3.89
N ASN A 196 3.34 -3.90 -2.71
CA ASN A 196 2.43 -2.91 -2.11
C ASN A 196 3.21 -1.72 -1.57
N ASP A 197 2.57 -0.57 -1.39
CA ASP A 197 3.15 0.58 -0.69
C ASP A 197 2.21 1.16 0.38
N LEU A 198 2.82 1.70 1.43
CA LEU A 198 2.13 2.48 2.47
C LEU A 198 3.04 3.62 2.93
N TYR A 199 2.60 4.86 2.71
CA TYR A 199 3.30 6.09 3.08
C TYR A 199 2.89 6.55 4.47
N PHE A 200 3.85 6.62 5.40
CA PHE A 200 3.65 7.13 6.75
C PHE A 200 4.09 8.60 6.88
N THR A 201 3.30 9.40 7.60
CA THR A 201 3.65 10.75 8.04
C THR A 201 3.16 11.01 9.47
N SER A 202 3.66 12.05 10.13
CA SER A 202 3.26 12.43 11.49
C SER A 202 3.53 13.90 11.78
N GLY A 203 2.66 14.54 12.56
CA GLY A 203 2.81 15.93 13.01
C GLY A 203 2.20 16.99 12.09
N ASP A 204 1.62 16.59 10.95
CA ASP A 204 0.78 17.48 10.14
C ASP A 204 -0.63 17.51 10.74
N HIS A 205 -0.85 18.47 11.65
CA HIS A 205 -2.09 18.61 12.40
C HIS A 205 -3.30 18.89 11.50
N GLU A 206 -3.15 19.65 10.42
CA GLU A 206 -4.28 19.98 9.54
C GLU A 206 -4.64 18.80 8.65
N LEU A 207 -3.66 18.15 8.02
CA LEU A 207 -3.89 16.94 7.22
C LEU A 207 -4.59 15.86 8.07
N PHE A 208 -4.14 15.66 9.32
CA PHE A 208 -4.77 14.72 10.25
C PHE A 208 -6.21 15.12 10.60
N ARG A 209 -6.49 16.39 10.87
CA ARG A 209 -7.87 16.88 11.09
C ARG A 209 -8.76 16.60 9.89
N GLN A 210 -8.28 16.85 8.67
CA GLN A 210 -9.03 16.60 7.44
C GLN A 210 -9.31 15.10 7.24
N PHE A 211 -8.34 14.21 7.51
CA PHE A 211 -8.57 12.76 7.49
C PHE A 211 -9.53 12.28 8.58
N VAL A 212 -9.51 12.86 9.78
CA VAL A 212 -10.51 12.57 10.83
C VAL A 212 -11.91 13.06 10.41
N SER A 213 -11.99 14.22 9.77
CA SER A 213 -13.23 14.74 9.17
C SER A 213 -13.74 13.85 8.03
N LEU A 214 -12.85 13.30 7.19
CA LEU A 214 -13.19 12.31 6.18
C LEU A 214 -13.71 11.01 6.81
N PHE A 215 -13.01 10.46 7.82
CA PHE A 215 -13.44 9.28 8.54
C PHE A 215 -14.83 9.46 9.14
N ASN A 216 -15.09 10.59 9.79
CA ASN A 216 -16.39 10.91 10.39
C ASN A 216 -17.49 11.12 9.33
N ASN A 217 -17.13 11.52 8.10
CA ASN A 217 -18.07 11.57 6.97
C ASN A 217 -18.37 10.17 6.42
N MET A 218 -17.35 9.34 6.20
CA MET A 218 -17.48 7.94 5.77
C MET A 218 -18.27 7.10 6.77
N LYS A 219 -18.00 7.27 8.06
CA LYS A 219 -18.69 6.58 9.16
C LYS A 219 -20.22 6.67 9.09
N LYS A 220 -20.79 7.69 8.42
CA LYS A 220 -22.24 7.83 8.26
C LYS A 220 -22.85 6.78 7.33
N ASP A 221 -22.08 6.21 6.40
CA ASP A 221 -22.51 5.18 5.43
C ASP A 221 -23.64 5.68 4.53
N TRP A 222 -23.27 6.42 3.48
CA TRP A 222 -24.24 7.20 2.67
C TRP A 222 -24.80 6.44 1.47
N ASP A 223 -26.12 6.30 1.45
CA ASP A 223 -26.93 5.86 0.31
C ASP A 223 -26.61 6.63 -0.99
N LYS A 224 -26.70 7.96 -0.89
CA LYS A 224 -26.53 8.90 -2.01
C LYS A 224 -25.08 9.36 -2.07
N ARG A 225 -24.48 9.26 -3.26
CA ARG A 225 -23.09 9.67 -3.54
C ARG A 225 -22.77 11.05 -2.97
N ARG A 226 -21.75 11.12 -2.11
CA ARG A 226 -21.20 12.39 -1.61
C ARG A 226 -20.30 13.05 -2.65
N PRO A 227 -20.17 14.39 -2.68
CA PRO A 227 -19.18 15.04 -3.52
C PRO A 227 -17.75 14.64 -3.12
N PRO A 228 -16.79 14.69 -4.07
CA PRO A 228 -15.39 14.52 -3.73
C PRO A 228 -14.91 15.60 -2.76
N ARG A 229 -13.90 15.29 -1.97
CA ARG A 229 -13.23 16.26 -1.10
C ARG A 229 -11.80 16.47 -1.57
N PHE A 230 -11.40 17.72 -1.70
CA PHE A 230 -10.02 18.13 -1.91
C PHE A 230 -9.52 18.86 -0.66
N PHE A 231 -8.36 18.48 -0.15
CA PHE A 231 -7.74 19.08 1.04
C PHE A 231 -6.24 18.84 1.05
N CYS A 232 -5.52 19.49 1.97
CA CYS A 232 -4.08 19.40 2.13
C CYS A 232 -3.70 19.42 3.62
N GLY A 233 -2.40 19.52 3.91
CA GLY A 233 -1.92 19.95 5.23
C GLY A 233 -2.12 21.46 5.43
N THR A 234 -1.22 22.11 6.16
CA THR A 234 -1.12 23.58 6.10
C THR A 234 -0.74 24.00 4.67
N PRO A 235 -1.58 24.77 3.94
CA PRO A 235 -1.26 25.21 2.60
C PRO A 235 -0.16 26.28 2.62
N THR A 236 0.57 26.36 1.51
CA THR A 236 1.62 27.35 1.26
C THR A 236 1.02 28.65 0.71
N GLY A 237 -0.12 28.55 0.03
CA GLY A 237 -0.90 29.68 -0.50
C GLY A 237 -2.31 29.75 0.07
N ALA A 238 -3.19 30.51 -0.60
CA ALA A 238 -4.58 30.71 -0.17
C ALA A 238 -5.47 29.46 -0.29
N THR A 239 -5.09 28.52 -1.16
CA THR A 239 -5.80 27.26 -1.42
C THR A 239 -4.80 26.11 -1.54
N CYS A 240 -5.29 24.87 -1.44
CA CYS A 240 -4.45 23.70 -1.63
C CYS A 240 -3.97 23.57 -3.08
N ASP A 241 -2.66 23.38 -3.29
CA ASP A 241 -2.04 23.28 -4.61
C ASP A 241 -0.90 22.24 -4.60
N ASP A 242 -1.03 21.18 -5.42
CA ASP A 242 -0.03 20.10 -5.51
C ASP A 242 1.30 20.52 -6.16
N SER A 243 1.33 21.68 -6.81
CA SER A 243 2.55 22.25 -7.36
C SER A 243 3.47 22.90 -6.32
N ILE A 244 2.97 23.18 -5.09
CA ILE A 244 3.78 23.77 -4.01
C ILE A 244 3.61 23.07 -2.66
N ASP A 245 2.42 22.57 -2.32
CA ASP A 245 2.12 22.04 -1.00
C ASP A 245 2.76 20.69 -0.70
N LYS A 246 3.15 20.52 0.57
CA LYS A 246 3.83 19.30 1.03
C LYS A 246 3.05 18.02 0.72
N SER A 247 1.72 18.05 0.92
CA SER A 247 0.83 16.96 0.55
C SER A 247 -0.57 17.48 0.23
N THR A 248 -1.19 17.01 -0.86
CA THR A 248 -2.61 17.25 -1.16
C THR A 248 -3.35 15.92 -1.36
N VAL A 249 -4.65 15.91 -1.08
CA VAL A 249 -5.49 14.71 -1.09
C VAL A 249 -6.80 14.99 -1.81
N TRP A 250 -7.10 14.17 -2.82
CA TRP A 250 -8.46 13.96 -3.30
C TRP A 250 -9.02 12.69 -2.66
N ALA A 251 -10.15 12.83 -1.95
CA ALA A 251 -10.96 11.74 -1.44
C ALA A 251 -12.23 11.58 -2.29
N LEU A 252 -12.24 10.53 -3.08
CA LEU A 252 -13.30 10.12 -4.00
C LEU A 252 -14.53 9.60 -3.22
N PRO A 253 -15.72 9.45 -3.84
CA PRO A 253 -16.01 9.40 -5.28
C PRO A 253 -15.85 10.72 -6.05
N LYS A 254 -15.23 10.64 -7.24
CA LYS A 254 -15.17 11.69 -8.29
C LYS A 254 -15.33 11.02 -9.64
N LEU A 255 -16.54 11.00 -10.20
CA LEU A 255 -16.74 10.45 -11.54
C LEU A 255 -15.87 11.20 -12.56
N SER A 256 -15.08 10.45 -13.32
CA SER A 256 -14.12 11.00 -14.28
C SER A 256 -14.34 10.47 -15.70
N GLY A 257 -14.23 11.38 -16.66
CA GLY A 257 -14.13 11.12 -18.09
C GLY A 257 -13.03 12.00 -18.71
N PRO A 258 -12.86 11.95 -20.05
CA PRO A 258 -11.76 12.64 -20.75
C PRO A 258 -11.65 14.16 -20.54
N LYS A 259 -12.69 14.81 -19.99
CA LYS A 259 -12.73 16.27 -19.75
C LYS A 259 -12.47 16.67 -18.29
N ASN A 260 -12.35 15.71 -17.36
CA ASN A 260 -12.30 16.01 -15.90
C ASN A 260 -11.60 14.91 -15.07
N ASP A 261 -10.66 14.15 -15.64
CA ASP A 261 -9.94 13.10 -14.93
C ASP A 261 -8.68 13.63 -14.22
N LEU A 262 -8.52 13.31 -12.93
CA LEU A 262 -7.38 13.75 -12.13
C LEU A 262 -6.01 13.33 -12.70
N VAL A 263 -5.95 12.21 -13.43
CA VAL A 263 -4.74 11.77 -14.12
C VAL A 263 -4.44 12.67 -15.31
N LEU A 264 -5.46 13.05 -16.10
CA LEU A 264 -5.28 13.99 -17.21
C LEU A 264 -4.94 15.39 -16.68
N ASP A 265 -5.62 15.85 -15.62
CA ASP A 265 -5.34 17.12 -14.94
C ASP A 265 -3.87 17.19 -14.49
N MET A 266 -3.35 16.12 -13.88
CA MET A 266 -1.95 15.99 -13.45
C MET A 266 -0.97 15.90 -14.63
N LEU A 267 -1.27 15.09 -15.66
CA LEU A 267 -0.40 14.98 -16.83
C LEU A 267 -0.31 16.30 -17.60
N ASN A 268 -1.41 17.04 -17.75
CA ASN A 268 -1.45 18.34 -18.43
C ASN A 268 -0.57 19.39 -17.73
N ARG A 269 -0.38 19.28 -16.41
CA ARG A 269 0.54 20.14 -15.63
C ARG A 269 2.02 19.79 -15.84
N ILE A 270 2.37 18.66 -16.46
CA ILE A 270 3.77 18.29 -16.69
C ILE A 270 4.28 18.92 -17.99
N GLN A 271 5.35 19.70 -17.90
CA GLN A 271 6.14 20.14 -19.06
C GLN A 271 7.28 19.12 -19.26
N CYS A 272 7.40 18.58 -20.47
CA CYS A 272 8.31 17.46 -20.73
C CYS A 272 9.76 17.85 -20.98
N VAL A 273 9.98 18.94 -21.72
CA VAL A 273 11.29 19.53 -21.96
C VAL A 273 11.23 21.00 -21.57
N THR A 274 12.21 21.44 -20.79
CA THR A 274 12.41 22.83 -20.36
C THR A 274 13.89 23.18 -20.48
N THR A 275 14.25 24.42 -20.14
CA THR A 275 15.64 24.85 -20.04
C THR A 275 16.01 24.94 -18.56
N ASP A 276 17.18 24.43 -18.17
CA ASP A 276 17.73 24.62 -16.83
C ASP A 276 18.33 26.01 -16.62
N ALA A 277 18.76 26.31 -15.38
CA ALA A 277 19.35 27.60 -15.04
C ALA A 277 20.69 27.89 -15.74
N ALA A 278 21.31 26.91 -16.40
CA ALA A 278 22.54 27.03 -17.16
C ALA A 278 22.31 27.02 -18.68
N GLY A 279 21.05 27.06 -19.14
CA GLY A 279 20.72 27.09 -20.57
C GLY A 279 20.58 25.73 -21.25
N ASN A 280 20.73 24.61 -20.52
CA ASN A 280 20.70 23.27 -21.12
C ASN A 280 19.27 22.69 -21.16
N PRO A 281 18.94 21.82 -22.13
CA PRO A 281 17.67 21.09 -22.14
C PRO A 281 17.53 20.15 -20.93
N ALA A 282 16.54 20.41 -20.08
CA ALA A 282 16.15 19.58 -18.96
C ALA A 282 14.88 18.77 -19.30
N ARG A 283 14.93 17.45 -19.12
CA ARG A 283 13.77 16.55 -19.30
C ARG A 283 13.11 16.21 -17.97
N THR A 284 11.79 16.21 -17.94
CA THR A 284 11.02 15.70 -16.80
C THR A 284 11.00 14.17 -16.83
N ARG A 285 11.45 13.55 -15.74
CA ARG A 285 11.52 12.10 -15.55
C ARG A 285 10.29 11.60 -14.82
N LEU A 286 9.67 10.56 -15.37
CA LEU A 286 8.37 10.05 -14.99
C LEU A 286 8.42 8.54 -14.78
N ALA A 287 7.93 8.06 -13.63
CA ALA A 287 7.92 6.63 -13.30
C ALA A 287 6.57 6.22 -12.69
N LEU A 288 5.80 5.41 -13.43
CA LEU A 288 4.46 4.95 -13.04
C LEU A 288 4.49 3.47 -12.66
N SER A 289 4.15 3.12 -11.41
CA SER A 289 3.80 1.76 -11.01
C SER A 289 2.30 1.69 -10.75
N MET A 290 1.56 0.95 -11.57
CA MET A 290 0.11 0.90 -11.50
C MET A 290 -0.44 -0.53 -11.43
N HIS A 291 -1.22 -0.80 -10.39
CA HIS A 291 -1.88 -2.09 -10.23
C HIS A 291 -2.76 -2.45 -11.43
N THR A 292 -3.71 -1.58 -11.80
CA THR A 292 -4.50 -1.80 -13.02
C THR A 292 -4.86 -0.53 -13.79
N MET A 293 -4.71 -0.62 -15.11
CA MET A 293 -5.15 0.39 -16.08
C MET A 293 -5.94 -0.31 -17.20
N ARG A 294 -7.26 -0.09 -17.29
CA ARG A 294 -8.13 -0.85 -18.20
C ARG A 294 -9.47 -0.17 -18.53
N GLY A 295 -10.08 -0.63 -19.63
CA GLY A 295 -11.37 -0.15 -20.15
C GLY A 295 -11.28 1.25 -20.75
N ARG A 296 -12.42 1.85 -21.13
CA ARG A 296 -12.48 3.18 -21.75
C ARG A 296 -11.68 4.25 -20.99
N ARG A 297 -11.61 4.18 -19.66
CA ARG A 297 -10.77 5.04 -18.84
C ARG A 297 -9.28 4.76 -19.06
N GLY A 298 -8.85 3.51 -18.91
CA GLY A 298 -7.48 3.11 -19.19
C GLY A 298 -7.02 3.53 -20.58
N ASP A 299 -7.88 3.39 -21.60
CA ASP A 299 -7.56 3.71 -22.99
C ASP A 299 -7.17 5.18 -23.22
N TYR A 300 -7.94 6.15 -22.69
CA TYR A 300 -7.58 7.57 -22.85
C TYR A 300 -6.40 7.99 -21.96
N LEU A 301 -6.21 7.33 -20.81
CA LEU A 301 -5.04 7.54 -19.96
C LEU A 301 -3.76 7.01 -20.62
N ALA A 302 -3.82 5.82 -21.22
CA ALA A 302 -2.74 5.25 -22.02
C ALA A 302 -2.31 6.17 -23.17
N ALA A 303 -3.28 6.77 -23.87
CA ALA A 303 -3.00 7.75 -24.92
C ALA A 303 -2.27 8.99 -24.37
N ALA A 304 -2.73 9.56 -23.25
CA ALA A 304 -2.08 10.71 -22.63
C ALA A 304 -0.67 10.41 -22.11
N ILE A 305 -0.45 9.23 -21.51
CA ILE A 305 0.86 8.74 -21.06
C ILE A 305 1.83 8.62 -22.23
N ARG A 306 1.41 7.95 -23.32
CA ARG A 306 2.21 7.82 -24.55
C ARG A 306 2.51 9.18 -25.17
N ASN A 307 1.55 10.10 -25.17
CA ASN A 307 1.76 11.46 -25.67
C ASN A 307 2.82 12.19 -24.83
N LYS A 308 2.86 12.05 -23.50
CA LYS A 308 3.94 12.63 -22.69
C LYS A 308 5.33 12.05 -23.02
N PHE A 309 5.43 10.76 -23.35
CA PHE A 309 6.68 10.21 -23.89
C PHE A 309 7.05 10.89 -25.23
N ALA A 310 6.10 11.04 -26.15
CA ALA A 310 6.31 11.72 -27.44
C ALA A 310 6.68 13.21 -27.29
N GLU A 311 6.09 13.93 -26.34
CA GLU A 311 6.40 15.32 -25.95
C GLU A 311 7.81 15.49 -25.36
N GLY A 312 8.53 14.40 -25.10
CA GLY A 312 9.94 14.43 -24.68
C GLY A 312 10.19 14.11 -23.20
N CYS A 313 9.19 13.66 -22.44
CA CYS A 313 9.40 13.20 -21.06
C CYS A 313 10.10 11.84 -21.03
N ASP A 314 10.93 11.60 -20.01
CA ASP A 314 11.58 10.30 -19.80
C ASP A 314 10.64 9.41 -18.99
N PHE A 315 9.68 8.79 -19.67
CA PHE A 315 8.55 8.09 -19.04
C PHE A 315 8.74 6.57 -19.08
N ARG A 316 8.91 5.96 -17.89
CA ARG A 316 8.91 4.50 -17.69
C ARG A 316 7.61 4.05 -17.03
N VAL A 317 6.96 3.03 -17.59
CA VAL A 317 5.67 2.52 -17.08
C VAL A 317 5.78 1.04 -16.69
N SER A 318 5.45 0.76 -15.44
CA SER A 318 5.33 -0.59 -14.90
C SER A 318 3.89 -0.87 -14.45
N TYR A 319 3.35 -2.04 -14.78
CA TYR A 319 1.99 -2.42 -14.38
C TYR A 319 1.93 -3.82 -13.77
N GLY A 320 0.88 -4.07 -12.98
CA GLY A 320 0.46 -5.43 -12.59
C GLY A 320 -0.48 -6.04 -13.62
N LEU A 321 -1.56 -5.33 -13.92
CA LEU A 321 -2.63 -5.70 -14.85
C LEU A 321 -2.91 -4.56 -15.84
N ILE A 322 -3.06 -4.88 -17.12
CA ILE A 322 -3.43 -3.89 -18.14
C ILE A 322 -4.48 -4.49 -19.09
N GLY A 323 -5.44 -3.68 -19.53
CA GLY A 323 -6.39 -4.11 -20.55
C GLY A 323 -5.70 -4.27 -21.91
N TYR A 324 -6.10 -5.27 -22.71
CA TYR A 324 -5.53 -5.53 -24.04
C TYR A 324 -5.44 -4.28 -24.92
N ARG A 325 -6.59 -3.63 -25.19
CA ARG A 325 -6.66 -2.37 -25.96
C ARG A 325 -5.86 -1.23 -25.32
N THR A 326 -5.90 -1.14 -24.00
CA THR A 326 -5.15 -0.15 -23.22
C THR A 326 -3.63 -0.31 -23.41
N LYS A 327 -3.12 -1.55 -23.44
CA LYS A 327 -1.70 -1.84 -23.74
C LYS A 327 -1.34 -1.54 -25.19
N GLN A 328 -2.20 -1.88 -26.15
CA GLN A 328 -1.96 -1.53 -27.56
C GLN A 328 -1.84 -0.02 -27.75
N ILE A 329 -2.74 0.76 -27.12
CA ILE A 329 -2.69 2.23 -27.17
C ILE A 329 -1.41 2.76 -26.53
N LEU A 330 -1.06 2.29 -25.32
CA LEU A 330 0.14 2.73 -24.59
C LEU A 330 1.42 2.38 -25.35
N GLY A 331 1.50 1.16 -25.86
CA GLY A 331 2.69 0.59 -26.48
C GLY A 331 2.89 0.97 -27.95
N ALA A 332 1.94 1.67 -28.57
CA ALA A 332 2.08 2.16 -29.94
C ALA A 332 3.31 3.08 -30.08
N PRO A 333 4.04 3.02 -31.22
CA PRO A 333 5.23 3.82 -31.44
C PRO A 333 4.92 5.32 -31.53
N THR A 334 5.94 6.11 -31.24
CA THR A 334 5.99 7.57 -31.37
C THR A 334 7.22 7.96 -32.18
N ALA A 335 7.42 9.26 -32.47
CA ALA A 335 8.66 9.74 -33.08
C ALA A 335 9.93 9.47 -32.24
N ARG A 336 9.78 9.15 -30.94
CA ARG A 336 10.87 8.72 -30.03
C ARG A 336 10.97 7.20 -29.88
N GLY A 337 10.28 6.41 -30.70
CA GLY A 337 10.14 4.97 -30.51
C GLY A 337 8.96 4.62 -29.58
N ARG A 338 9.00 3.42 -28.99
CA ARG A 338 7.99 2.94 -28.03
C ARG A 338 8.31 3.46 -26.62
N ILE A 339 7.29 3.68 -25.79
CA ILE A 339 7.49 4.06 -24.39
C ILE A 339 8.07 2.87 -23.61
N PRO A 340 9.13 3.02 -22.79
CA PRO A 340 9.62 1.93 -21.97
C PRO A 340 8.51 1.34 -21.06
N LEU A 341 8.25 0.05 -21.20
CA LEU A 341 7.09 -0.63 -20.61
C LEU A 341 7.45 -2.00 -20.02
N ARG A 342 7.11 -2.27 -18.74
CA ARG A 342 7.38 -3.56 -18.09
C ARG A 342 6.18 -4.11 -17.30
N SER A 343 6.00 -5.44 -17.31
CA SER A 343 5.00 -6.13 -16.49
C SER A 343 5.63 -6.69 -15.21
N THR A 344 5.05 -6.36 -14.06
CA THR A 344 5.31 -7.03 -12.77
C THR A 344 4.36 -8.19 -12.52
N GLY A 345 3.27 -8.29 -13.29
CA GLY A 345 2.42 -9.48 -13.34
C GLY A 345 3.23 -10.60 -13.98
N LEU A 346 3.76 -11.48 -13.13
CA LEU A 346 4.42 -12.71 -13.50
C LEU A 346 3.44 -13.86 -13.35
N ASP A 347 3.52 -14.78 -14.30
CA ASP A 347 2.81 -16.05 -14.36
C ASP A 347 1.27 -15.95 -14.44
N TYR A 348 0.75 -16.35 -15.62
CA TYR A 348 -0.66 -16.58 -15.89
C TYR A 348 -0.72 -17.89 -16.67
N ASN A 349 -0.92 -19.00 -15.96
CA ASN A 349 -1.08 -20.32 -16.56
C ASN A 349 -2.57 -20.56 -16.80
N THR A 350 -2.98 -20.75 -18.05
CA THR A 350 -4.41 -20.93 -18.43
C THR A 350 -5.04 -22.17 -17.80
N GLU A 351 -4.20 -23.13 -17.38
CA GLU A 351 -4.57 -24.42 -16.83
C GLU A 351 -4.62 -24.46 -15.28
N ASP A 352 -4.43 -23.33 -14.60
CA ASP A 352 -4.57 -23.27 -13.14
C ASP A 352 -6.04 -23.52 -12.71
N ASP A 353 -6.24 -23.92 -11.44
CA ASP A 353 -7.57 -23.98 -10.82
C ASP A 353 -7.97 -22.58 -10.34
N PHE A 354 -8.65 -21.83 -11.20
CA PHE A 354 -9.09 -20.46 -10.89
C PHE A 354 -10.29 -20.42 -9.94
N ASP A 355 -10.92 -21.53 -9.54
CA ASP A 355 -12.02 -21.52 -8.56
C ASP A 355 -11.48 -21.82 -7.15
N LEU A 356 -10.56 -20.96 -6.68
CA LEU A 356 -9.81 -21.17 -5.43
C LEU A 356 -10.70 -21.24 -4.18
N ASN A 357 -11.91 -20.69 -4.27
CA ASN A 357 -12.87 -20.61 -3.16
C ASN A 357 -14.05 -21.59 -3.32
N LYS A 358 -14.22 -22.21 -4.51
CA LYS A 358 -15.27 -23.18 -4.89
C LYS A 358 -16.68 -22.60 -4.97
N ASP A 359 -16.82 -21.36 -5.41
CA ASP A 359 -18.09 -20.69 -5.69
C ASP A 359 -18.52 -20.73 -7.17
N GLY A 360 -17.63 -21.19 -8.06
CA GLY A 360 -17.87 -21.28 -9.50
C GLY A 360 -17.51 -20.01 -10.28
N GLU A 361 -16.91 -19.00 -9.65
CA GLU A 361 -16.34 -17.82 -10.31
C GLU A 361 -14.80 -17.91 -10.42
N ASP A 362 -14.23 -17.46 -11.55
CA ASP A 362 -12.78 -17.38 -11.77
C ASP A 362 -12.11 -16.31 -10.85
N ASP A 363 -11.50 -16.74 -9.74
CA ASP A 363 -10.52 -15.97 -8.97
C ASP A 363 -9.27 -15.66 -9.81
N LEU A 364 -8.81 -14.41 -9.85
CA LEU A 364 -7.61 -14.04 -10.60
C LEU A 364 -6.33 -14.57 -9.93
N ILE A 365 -5.76 -15.63 -10.51
CA ILE A 365 -4.43 -16.13 -10.16
C ILE A 365 -3.35 -15.29 -10.87
N LEU A 366 -2.45 -14.75 -10.04
CA LEU A 366 -1.18 -14.15 -10.41
C LEU A 366 -0.22 -14.41 -9.26
N ASP A 367 0.84 -15.18 -9.51
CA ASP A 367 1.81 -15.54 -8.46
C ASP A 367 2.46 -14.32 -7.84
N TYR A 368 2.83 -13.35 -8.68
CA TYR A 368 3.44 -12.08 -8.28
C TYR A 368 2.92 -10.95 -9.16
N TYR A 369 2.51 -9.83 -8.55
CA TYR A 369 2.06 -8.65 -9.29
C TYR A 369 2.18 -7.36 -8.49
N SER A 370 2.33 -6.23 -9.20
CA SER A 370 2.18 -4.93 -8.56
C SER A 370 0.73 -4.71 -8.16
N HIS A 371 0.52 -4.50 -6.86
CA HIS A 371 -0.65 -3.82 -6.32
C HIS A 371 -0.32 -2.38 -5.90
N GLN A 372 0.92 -1.91 -6.11
CA GLN A 372 1.35 -0.52 -5.93
C GLN A 372 0.61 0.41 -6.91
N LYS A 373 0.34 1.64 -6.48
CA LYS A 373 -0.43 2.64 -7.24
C LYS A 373 0.21 4.00 -7.05
N TYR A 374 1.41 4.17 -7.59
CA TYR A 374 2.15 5.43 -7.47
C TYR A 374 2.72 5.92 -8.80
N PHE A 375 2.87 7.23 -8.87
CA PHE A 375 3.47 7.93 -10.00
C PHE A 375 4.47 8.96 -9.46
N VAL A 376 5.74 8.83 -9.86
CA VAL A 376 6.80 9.77 -9.47
C VAL A 376 7.04 10.76 -10.60
N ILE A 377 7.12 12.04 -10.24
CA ILE A 377 7.42 13.16 -11.11
C ILE A 377 8.71 13.83 -10.59
N GLN A 378 9.75 13.89 -11.43
CA GLN A 378 11.01 14.58 -11.16
C GLN A 378 11.34 15.53 -12.32
N GLY A 379 11.14 16.83 -12.15
CA GLY A 379 11.33 17.82 -13.22
C GLY A 379 10.40 19.02 -13.12
N GLN A 380 9.85 19.47 -14.25
CA GLN A 380 8.92 20.59 -14.30
C GLN A 380 7.48 20.14 -14.02
N TYR A 381 6.80 20.79 -13.09
CA TYR A 381 5.37 20.56 -12.82
C TYR A 381 4.65 21.87 -12.53
N ASN A 382 3.63 22.17 -13.32
CA ASN A 382 2.80 23.38 -13.21
C ASN A 382 3.63 24.68 -13.17
N GLY A 383 4.67 24.77 -14.00
CA GLY A 383 5.61 25.89 -13.98
C GLY A 383 6.65 25.87 -12.84
N VAL A 384 6.57 24.94 -11.89
CA VAL A 384 7.53 24.82 -10.78
C VAL A 384 8.69 23.89 -11.18
N PRO A 385 9.93 24.41 -11.35
CA PRO A 385 11.11 23.63 -11.72
C PRO A 385 11.61 22.78 -10.54
N GLY A 386 12.35 21.71 -10.85
CA GLY A 386 12.94 20.84 -9.82
C GLY A 386 11.92 20.19 -8.90
N THR A 387 10.67 20.04 -9.34
CA THR A 387 9.63 19.35 -8.58
C THR A 387 10.03 17.90 -8.38
N GLU A 388 10.02 17.47 -7.13
CA GLU A 388 10.24 16.10 -6.69
C GLU A 388 8.97 15.63 -6.00
N MET A 389 8.09 14.90 -6.69
CA MET A 389 6.75 14.57 -6.18
C MET A 389 6.38 13.11 -6.42
N VAL A 390 5.59 12.54 -5.51
CA VAL A 390 4.98 11.23 -5.66
C VAL A 390 3.47 11.34 -5.44
N LEU A 391 2.69 10.90 -6.42
CA LEU A 391 1.31 10.46 -6.20
C LEU A 391 1.34 9.03 -5.66
N THR A 392 0.60 8.74 -4.59
CA THR A 392 0.23 7.38 -4.16
C THR A 392 -1.22 7.32 -3.71
N GLY A 393 -1.80 6.15 -3.52
CA GLY A 393 -3.10 5.97 -2.93
C GLY A 393 -3.73 4.61 -3.22
N SER A 394 -5.05 4.58 -3.22
CA SER A 394 -5.81 3.36 -3.48
C SER A 394 -6.40 3.29 -4.90
N SER A 395 -6.51 4.43 -5.60
CA SER A 395 -7.20 4.50 -6.89
C SER A 395 -6.47 3.78 -8.02
N ASN A 396 -7.20 2.91 -8.70
CA ASN A 396 -6.79 2.29 -9.95
C ASN A 396 -7.04 3.22 -11.15
N TRP A 397 -6.26 3.10 -12.21
CA TRP A 397 -6.44 3.88 -13.45
C TRP A 397 -7.43 3.18 -14.41
N ALA A 398 -8.55 2.72 -13.84
CA ALA A 398 -9.61 1.97 -14.48
C ALA A 398 -10.98 2.58 -14.17
N SER A 399 -12.00 2.28 -14.98
CA SER A 399 -13.31 2.95 -14.96
C SER A 399 -14.00 2.93 -13.58
N LEU A 400 -14.08 1.77 -12.93
CA LEU A 400 -14.84 1.58 -11.68
C LEU A 400 -14.30 2.38 -10.49
N SER A 401 -12.97 2.59 -10.42
CA SER A 401 -12.32 3.24 -9.26
C SER A 401 -12.84 4.66 -9.01
N THR A 402 -13.23 5.39 -10.07
CA THR A 402 -13.69 6.79 -9.97
C THR A 402 -14.98 6.98 -9.16
N ALA A 403 -15.82 5.94 -9.11
CA ALA A 403 -17.08 5.93 -8.38
C ALA A 403 -16.96 5.46 -6.92
N ASN A 404 -15.79 4.96 -6.50
CA ASN A 404 -15.55 4.32 -5.21
C ASN A 404 -15.01 5.31 -4.15
N ASP A 405 -14.97 4.88 -2.89
CA ASP A 405 -14.16 5.59 -1.89
C ASP A 405 -12.69 5.30 -2.17
N GLU A 406 -12.00 6.24 -2.79
CA GLU A 406 -10.56 6.15 -3.07
C GLU A 406 -9.80 7.34 -2.50
N LEU A 407 -8.51 7.14 -2.26
CA LEU A 407 -7.57 8.20 -1.97
C LEU A 407 -6.58 8.38 -3.12
N TRP A 408 -6.33 9.64 -3.43
CA TRP A 408 -5.30 10.16 -4.32
C TRP A 408 -4.49 11.17 -3.52
N LEU A 409 -3.30 10.78 -3.08
CA LEU A 409 -2.41 11.56 -2.21
C LEU A 409 -1.17 11.96 -3.00
N THR A 410 -0.93 13.26 -3.19
CA THR A 410 0.38 13.77 -3.62
C THR A 410 1.26 14.02 -2.40
N VAL A 411 2.57 13.83 -2.54
CA VAL A 411 3.58 14.16 -1.54
C VAL A 411 4.81 14.73 -2.24
N ARG A 412 5.17 15.98 -1.93
CA ARG A 412 6.40 16.63 -2.42
C ARG A 412 7.62 16.29 -1.54
N GLY A 413 8.81 16.27 -2.14
CA GLY A 413 10.12 16.24 -1.48
C GLY A 413 11.04 15.10 -1.93
N ALA A 414 12.27 15.45 -2.32
CA ALA A 414 13.29 14.55 -2.86
C ALA A 414 13.55 13.27 -2.06
N ARG A 415 13.49 13.30 -0.72
CA ARG A 415 13.66 12.10 0.12
C ARG A 415 12.55 11.05 -0.05
N VAL A 416 11.33 11.49 -0.43
CA VAL A 416 10.18 10.60 -0.69
C VAL A 416 10.28 10.05 -2.11
N ALA A 417 10.44 10.92 -3.11
CA ALA A 417 10.64 10.55 -4.50
C ALA A 417 11.82 9.57 -4.68
N LYS A 418 13.00 9.85 -4.11
CA LYS A 418 14.16 8.92 -4.12
C LYS A 418 13.87 7.55 -3.51
N LYS A 419 13.01 7.46 -2.48
CA LYS A 419 12.60 6.16 -1.91
C LYS A 419 11.68 5.39 -2.86
N TYR A 420 10.72 6.05 -3.50
CA TYR A 420 9.83 5.44 -4.49
C TYR A 420 10.57 5.05 -5.78
N ILE A 421 11.43 5.91 -6.33
CA ILE A 421 12.27 5.58 -7.51
C ILE A 421 13.18 4.39 -7.23
N ARG A 422 13.78 4.28 -6.04
CA ARG A 422 14.57 3.08 -5.70
C ARG A 422 13.72 1.81 -5.65
N ASN A 423 12.47 1.88 -5.19
CA ASN A 423 11.54 0.75 -5.21
C ASN A 423 11.08 0.41 -6.64
N PHE A 424 10.87 1.43 -7.49
CA PHE A 424 10.56 1.27 -8.91
C PHE A 424 11.72 0.62 -9.66
N ASN A 425 12.92 1.20 -9.58
CA ASN A 425 14.14 0.68 -10.19
C ASN A 425 14.45 -0.75 -9.75
N TYR A 426 14.28 -1.09 -8.46
CA TYR A 426 14.45 -2.48 -8.00
C TYR A 426 13.51 -3.49 -8.68
N GLN A 427 12.31 -3.08 -9.07
CA GLN A 427 11.40 -3.92 -9.87
C GLN A 427 11.77 -3.87 -11.36
N TRP A 428 12.13 -2.69 -11.87
CA TRP A 428 12.44 -2.41 -13.28
C TRP A 428 13.73 -3.10 -13.76
N ASP A 429 14.82 -2.87 -13.05
CA ASP A 429 16.19 -3.23 -13.42
C ASP A 429 16.50 -4.73 -13.16
N ASN A 430 15.48 -5.53 -12.81
CA ASN A 430 15.64 -6.93 -12.42
C ASN A 430 14.58 -7.81 -13.08
N GLU A 431 15.01 -8.67 -13.99
CA GLU A 431 14.18 -9.63 -14.75
C GLU A 431 13.41 -10.61 -13.84
N ARG A 432 13.89 -10.86 -12.62
CA ARG A 432 13.17 -11.67 -11.63
C ARG A 432 11.97 -10.95 -11.02
N ASN A 433 11.87 -9.63 -11.15
CA ASN A 433 10.83 -8.80 -10.51
C ASN A 433 9.85 -8.19 -11.54
N SER A 434 10.28 -8.01 -12.78
CA SER A 434 9.42 -7.63 -13.90
C SER A 434 10.01 -8.12 -15.22
N ARG A 435 9.15 -8.37 -16.22
CA ARG A 435 9.54 -8.67 -17.61
C ARG A 435 9.25 -7.51 -18.54
N ASP A 436 9.87 -7.52 -19.72
CA ASP A 436 9.40 -6.68 -20.83
C ASP A 436 7.90 -6.94 -21.10
N ALA A 437 7.14 -5.87 -21.27
CA ALA A 437 5.73 -5.94 -21.55
C ALA A 437 5.42 -6.24 -23.02
N TYR A 438 6.31 -5.91 -23.97
CA TYR A 438 5.99 -6.00 -25.40
C TYR A 438 5.72 -7.43 -25.85
N THR A 439 6.47 -8.39 -25.33
CA THR A 439 6.44 -9.83 -25.66
C THR A 439 5.40 -10.69 -24.92
N THR A 440 4.45 -10.08 -24.19
CA THR A 440 3.51 -10.82 -23.31
C THR A 440 2.20 -11.20 -24.01
N THR A 441 1.82 -12.49 -23.95
CA THR A 441 0.48 -13.03 -24.24
C THR A 441 -0.54 -12.61 -23.17
N TYR A 442 -1.73 -12.19 -23.60
CA TYR A 442 -2.89 -11.92 -22.74
C TYR A 442 -3.85 -13.10 -22.72
N SER A 443 -4.69 -13.19 -21.69
CA SER A 443 -6.05 -13.69 -21.86
C SER A 443 -7.03 -12.51 -21.98
N THR A 444 -8.11 -12.71 -22.72
CA THR A 444 -9.31 -11.89 -22.49
C THR A 444 -9.96 -12.36 -21.19
N PHE A 445 -10.52 -11.44 -20.40
CA PHE A 445 -11.13 -11.77 -19.10
C PHE A 445 -12.63 -11.45 -19.02
N ARG A 446 -13.14 -10.63 -19.94
CA ARG A 446 -14.58 -10.38 -20.11
C ARG A 446 -14.85 -10.10 -21.58
N VAL A 447 -15.44 -11.07 -22.27
CA VAL A 447 -16.09 -10.87 -23.56
C VAL A 447 -17.58 -10.67 -23.31
N LYS A 448 -18.27 -10.04 -24.25
CA LYS A 448 -19.74 -10.00 -24.24
C LYS A 448 -20.21 -11.21 -25.05
N GLY A 449 -20.89 -12.14 -24.42
CA GLY A 449 -21.50 -13.30 -25.10
C GLY A 449 -22.66 -12.86 -25.98
N ASP A 450 -23.15 -13.79 -26.81
CA ASP A 450 -24.23 -13.52 -27.76
C ASP A 450 -25.57 -13.21 -27.07
N ASP A 451 -25.76 -13.68 -25.83
CA ASP A 451 -26.87 -13.32 -24.93
C ASP A 451 -26.76 -11.90 -24.34
N GLY A 452 -25.66 -11.20 -24.63
CA GLY A 452 -25.36 -9.86 -24.17
C GLY A 452 -24.81 -9.75 -22.75
N ARG A 453 -24.61 -10.87 -22.04
CA ARG A 453 -23.94 -10.89 -20.74
C ARG A 453 -22.42 -10.82 -20.90
N TRP A 454 -21.73 -10.38 -19.86
CA TRP A 454 -20.26 -10.42 -19.83
C TRP A 454 -19.79 -11.74 -19.23
N VAL A 455 -19.15 -12.59 -20.05
CA VAL A 455 -18.61 -13.89 -19.64
C VAL A 455 -17.08 -13.84 -19.64
N THR A 456 -16.46 -14.60 -18.74
CA THR A 456 -15.00 -14.75 -18.69
C THR A 456 -14.57 -15.75 -19.76
N GLU A 457 -13.88 -15.29 -20.81
CA GLU A 457 -13.41 -16.16 -21.89
C GLU A 457 -11.89 -16.05 -22.06
N ARG A 458 -11.18 -17.07 -21.56
CA ARG A 458 -9.72 -17.16 -21.56
C ARG A 458 -9.15 -17.52 -22.95
N ARG A 459 -9.16 -16.58 -23.90
CA ARG A 459 -8.43 -16.74 -25.18
C ARG A 459 -6.99 -16.22 -25.07
N PRO A 460 -5.94 -17.05 -25.30
CA PRO A 460 -4.57 -16.57 -25.43
C PRO A 460 -4.41 -15.63 -26.63
N VAL A 461 -4.31 -14.33 -26.37
CA VAL A 461 -4.01 -13.30 -27.37
C VAL A 461 -2.53 -12.94 -27.25
N THR A 462 -1.73 -13.66 -28.02
CA THR A 462 -0.28 -13.50 -28.09
C THR A 462 0.08 -12.23 -28.85
N THR A 463 0.52 -11.17 -28.14
CA THR A 463 1.28 -10.10 -28.80
C THR A 463 2.76 -10.50 -28.78
N ILE A 464 3.10 -11.45 -29.65
CA ILE A 464 4.49 -11.81 -29.98
C ILE A 464 4.58 -11.82 -31.50
N GLU A 465 5.02 -10.69 -32.04
CA GLU A 465 5.93 -10.76 -33.17
C GLU A 465 7.28 -10.22 -32.69
N ARG A 466 8.37 -10.76 -33.23
CA ARG A 466 9.66 -10.08 -33.13
C ARG A 466 9.53 -8.83 -33.98
N ASP A 467 9.44 -7.69 -33.31
CA ASP A 467 9.46 -6.36 -33.94
C ASP A 467 10.73 -6.25 -34.82
N ASN A 468 10.58 -6.43 -36.13
CA ASN A 468 11.65 -6.24 -37.14
C ASN A 468 11.96 -4.74 -37.36
N TYR A 469 11.71 -3.90 -36.36
CA TYR A 469 11.93 -2.46 -36.42
C TYR A 469 13.37 -2.12 -36.05
N ARG A 470 13.96 -1.17 -36.78
CA ARG A 470 15.27 -0.62 -36.44
C ARG A 470 15.17 0.10 -35.09
N LYS A 471 16.16 -0.11 -34.22
CA LYS A 471 16.29 0.64 -32.95
C LYS A 471 16.25 2.14 -33.24
N GLY A 472 15.49 2.87 -32.42
CA GLY A 472 15.46 4.33 -32.48
C GLY A 472 16.81 4.95 -32.10
N PRO A 473 17.08 6.21 -32.46
CA PRO A 473 18.36 6.88 -32.19
C PRO A 473 18.59 7.22 -30.71
N TYR A 474 17.66 6.87 -29.82
CA TYR A 474 17.73 7.16 -28.38
C TYR A 474 17.81 5.86 -27.57
N TRP A 475 18.61 5.86 -26.51
CA TRP A 475 18.81 4.74 -25.58
C TRP A 475 17.53 4.22 -24.90
N GLU A 476 16.42 4.97 -24.98
CA GLU A 476 15.09 4.57 -24.51
C GLU A 476 14.37 3.54 -25.42
N SER A 477 15.03 3.06 -26.50
CA SER A 477 14.44 2.29 -27.60
C SER A 477 14.82 0.79 -27.64
N ASP A 478 15.13 0.19 -26.49
CA ASP A 478 15.45 -1.25 -26.36
C ASP A 478 14.20 -2.15 -26.33
#